data_AF-A0A5C5BEC6-F1
#
_entry.id   AF-A0A5C5BEC6-F1
#
_cell.length_a   1.000
_cell.length_b   1.000
_cell.length_c   1.000
_cell.angle_alpha   90.00
_cell.angle_beta   90.00
_cell.angle_gamma   90.00
#
_symmetry.space_group_name_H-M   'P 1'
#
loop_
_entity.id
_entity.type
_entity.pdbx_description
1 polymer ?
#
loop_
_entity_poly.entity_id
_entity_poly.type
_entity_poly.pdbx_seq_one_letter_code
_entity_poly.pdbx_strand_id
1 'polypeptide(L)'
;MPTPSPATTTAPDTLVARLVSGGQTGVDRAALDVAVRLGLPYGGWCPAGGWAEDRPVPPGIRADYPGLRETPSADPEERTRANVRDGDATLVLVPDGGASAGDVGSPGTQLTLHFAAATGRPVLVCRLDGRAGVSAGARAGAGVAARPGAHEPGAGVTGASPHVVARVRDWLRTVAAGRPAGVVLNVAGPRASEWPAGYALAHGLLLAVLGPRTGAGAERGADAGTGAGADASTGAGTGAEPGADAGIGAGADADGMMGP
;
A
#
# COMPACT_ATOMS: atom_id res chain seq x y z
N MET A 1 45.24 18.39 -9.05
CA MET A 1 43.79 18.24 -9.34
C MET A 1 43.23 17.28 -8.31
N PRO A 2 42.43 17.72 -7.31
CA PRO A 2 41.77 16.77 -6.43
C PRO A 2 40.65 16.07 -7.21
N THR A 3 40.61 14.75 -7.12
CA THR A 3 39.54 13.90 -7.65
C THR A 3 38.22 14.21 -6.94
N PRO A 4 37.08 14.30 -7.64
CA PRO A 4 35.79 14.45 -6.96
C PRO A 4 35.50 13.19 -6.13
N SER A 5 35.20 13.43 -4.84
CA SER A 5 34.67 12.42 -3.91
C SER A 5 33.35 11.85 -4.47
N PRO A 6 33.04 10.56 -4.30
CA PRO A 6 31.79 10.01 -4.80
C PRO A 6 30.63 10.77 -4.16
N ALA A 7 29.78 11.35 -5.00
CA ALA A 7 28.55 11.99 -4.56
C ALA A 7 27.79 10.98 -3.70
N THR A 8 27.55 11.33 -2.44
CA THR A 8 26.61 10.63 -1.58
C THR A 8 25.28 10.65 -2.33
N THR A 9 24.89 9.52 -2.92
CA THR A 9 23.53 9.35 -3.43
C THR A 9 22.64 9.45 -2.21
N THR A 10 22.10 10.64 -1.97
CA THR A 10 21.04 10.87 -0.98
C THR A 10 19.94 9.89 -1.34
N ALA A 11 19.74 8.87 -0.50
CA ALA A 11 18.60 7.98 -0.61
C ALA A 11 17.35 8.86 -0.76
N PRO A 12 16.37 8.49 -1.61
CA PRO A 12 15.16 9.28 -1.75
C PRO A 12 14.59 9.54 -0.36
N ASP A 13 14.21 10.81 -0.09
CA ASP A 13 13.55 11.27 1.13
C ASP A 13 12.23 10.51 1.29
N THR A 14 12.33 9.28 1.78
CA THR A 14 11.25 8.32 1.83
C THR A 14 10.50 8.61 3.11
N LEU A 15 9.36 9.30 3.01
CA LEU A 15 8.57 9.60 4.20
C LEU A 15 7.94 8.33 4.79
N VAL A 16 7.51 7.39 3.94
CA VAL A 16 6.84 6.16 4.35
C VAL A 16 7.63 4.96 3.84
N ALA A 17 8.20 4.19 4.76
CA ALA A 17 8.95 2.97 4.48
C ALA A 17 8.03 1.79 4.16
N ARG A 18 6.86 1.75 4.84
CA ARG A 18 5.88 0.68 4.76
C ARG A 18 4.50 1.21 5.13
N LEU A 19 3.48 0.79 4.39
CA LEU A 19 2.08 0.97 4.79
C LEU A 19 1.59 -0.27 5.55
N VAL A 20 1.06 -0.08 6.74
CA VAL A 20 0.40 -1.15 7.49
C VAL A 20 -1.07 -0.83 7.70
N SER A 21 -1.89 -1.87 7.69
CA SER A 21 -3.31 -1.77 7.98
C SER A 21 -3.85 -3.14 8.39
N GLY A 22 -5.05 -3.17 8.96
CA GLY A 22 -5.66 -4.41 9.40
C GLY A 22 -6.46 -5.16 8.34
N GLY A 23 -6.48 -4.68 7.10
CA GLY A 23 -7.02 -5.41 5.95
C GLY A 23 -8.55 -5.54 5.90
N GLN A 24 -9.29 -4.81 6.71
CA GLN A 24 -10.75 -4.73 6.61
C GLN A 24 -11.18 -4.04 5.30
N THR A 25 -12.44 -4.18 4.89
CA THR A 25 -13.04 -3.34 3.83
C THR A 25 -12.94 -1.85 4.18
N GLY A 26 -13.17 -0.96 3.21
CA GLY A 26 -13.14 0.49 3.43
C GLY A 26 -11.72 1.06 3.48
N VAL A 27 -11.41 1.82 4.53
CA VAL A 27 -10.14 2.56 4.64
C VAL A 27 -8.93 1.63 4.68
N ASP A 28 -9.03 0.51 5.41
CA ASP A 28 -7.94 -0.44 5.55
C ASP A 28 -7.54 -1.05 4.19
N ARG A 29 -8.54 -1.50 3.42
CA ARG A 29 -8.36 -2.02 2.06
C ARG A 29 -7.70 -0.99 1.14
N ALA A 30 -8.18 0.25 1.18
CA ALA A 30 -7.62 1.34 0.37
C ALA A 30 -6.12 1.56 0.64
N ALA A 31 -5.68 1.43 1.90
CA ALA A 31 -4.27 1.56 2.25
C ALA A 31 -3.41 0.44 1.63
N LEU A 32 -3.87 -0.81 1.70
CA LEU A 32 -3.17 -1.93 1.11
C LEU A 32 -3.13 -1.84 -0.43
N ASP A 33 -4.23 -1.44 -1.05
CA ASP A 33 -4.30 -1.27 -2.50
C ASP A 33 -3.39 -0.15 -3.01
N VAL A 34 -3.33 0.97 -2.31
CA VAL A 34 -2.40 2.04 -2.66
C VAL A 34 -0.95 1.59 -2.50
N ALA A 35 -0.64 0.82 -1.44
CA ALA A 35 0.71 0.30 -1.25
C ALA A 35 1.11 -0.62 -2.42
N VAL A 36 0.25 -1.57 -2.79
CA VAL A 36 0.46 -2.46 -3.94
C VAL A 36 0.61 -1.66 -5.23
N ARG A 37 -0.29 -0.70 -5.48
CA ARG A 37 -0.30 0.13 -6.69
C ARG A 37 0.96 0.97 -6.84
N LEU A 38 1.50 1.49 -5.74
CA LEU A 38 2.72 2.31 -5.73
C LEU A 38 4.01 1.48 -5.58
N GLY A 39 3.91 0.15 -5.46
CA GLY A 39 5.07 -0.72 -5.21
C GLY A 39 5.70 -0.51 -3.83
N LEU A 40 4.96 0.04 -2.87
CA LEU A 40 5.42 0.25 -1.50
C LEU A 40 5.31 -1.06 -0.70
N PRO A 41 6.27 -1.36 0.20
CA PRO A 41 6.11 -2.43 1.15
C PRO A 41 4.82 -2.26 1.94
N TYR A 42 4.07 -3.36 2.12
CA TYR A 42 2.84 -3.36 2.89
C TYR A 42 2.81 -4.47 3.93
N GLY A 43 1.91 -4.36 4.92
CA GLY A 43 1.56 -5.46 5.81
C GLY A 43 0.60 -5.02 6.90
N GLY A 44 0.80 -5.54 8.10
CA GLY A 44 -0.04 -5.26 9.25
C GLY A 44 -0.61 -6.53 9.86
N TRP A 45 -1.46 -6.33 10.85
CA TRP A 45 -2.11 -7.38 11.62
C TRP A 45 -3.59 -7.46 11.27
N CYS A 46 -4.06 -8.65 10.92
CA CYS A 46 -5.47 -8.99 10.74
C CYS A 46 -5.91 -9.98 11.84
N PRO A 47 -7.22 -10.15 12.10
CA PRO A 47 -7.70 -11.16 13.04
C PRO A 47 -7.20 -12.57 12.68
N ALA A 48 -7.14 -13.48 13.66
CA ALA A 48 -6.92 -14.91 13.39
C ALA A 48 -7.88 -15.43 12.30
N GLY A 49 -7.34 -16.20 11.34
CA GLY A 49 -8.06 -16.64 10.15
C GLY A 49 -8.28 -15.56 9.07
N GLY A 50 -7.78 -14.34 9.27
CA GLY A 50 -7.79 -13.26 8.27
C GLY A 50 -9.17 -12.65 8.00
N TRP A 51 -10.09 -12.66 8.95
CA TRP A 51 -11.46 -12.20 8.70
C TRP A 51 -11.53 -10.72 8.22
N ALA A 52 -12.25 -10.51 7.11
CA ALA A 52 -12.76 -9.22 6.64
C ALA A 52 -14.21 -9.40 6.17
N GLU A 53 -15.01 -8.33 6.08
CA GLU A 53 -16.43 -8.41 5.71
C GLU A 53 -16.66 -9.13 4.37
N ASP A 54 -15.78 -8.88 3.40
CA ASP A 54 -15.82 -9.45 2.06
C ASP A 54 -14.99 -10.74 1.92
N ARG A 55 -14.22 -11.11 2.94
CA ARG A 55 -13.43 -12.36 3.03
C ARG A 55 -13.66 -13.06 4.37
N PRO A 56 -14.87 -13.59 4.62
CA PRO A 56 -15.21 -14.15 5.94
C PRO A 56 -14.60 -15.53 6.21
N VAL A 57 -14.13 -16.24 5.18
CA VAL A 57 -13.63 -17.62 5.29
C VAL A 57 -12.10 -17.64 5.24
N PRO A 58 -11.41 -18.32 6.18
CA PRO A 58 -9.96 -18.49 6.16
C PRO A 58 -9.41 -18.99 4.80
N PRO A 59 -8.25 -18.50 4.34
CA PRO A 59 -7.31 -17.61 5.04
C PRO A 59 -7.77 -16.13 5.02
N GLY A 60 -9.02 -15.89 4.62
CA GLY A 60 -9.66 -14.60 4.63
C GLY A 60 -8.92 -13.64 3.73
N ILE A 61 -8.65 -12.45 4.24
CA ILE A 61 -8.00 -11.41 3.46
C ILE A 61 -6.54 -11.70 3.12
N ARG A 62 -5.92 -12.67 3.80
CA ARG A 62 -4.53 -13.05 3.53
C ARG A 62 -4.37 -13.75 2.18
N ALA A 63 -5.46 -14.26 1.60
CA ALA A 63 -5.44 -14.77 0.23
C ALA A 63 -5.02 -13.69 -0.78
N ASP A 64 -5.49 -12.46 -0.59
CA ASP A 64 -5.19 -11.33 -1.49
C ASP A 64 -3.93 -10.58 -1.05
N TYR A 65 -3.68 -10.51 0.27
CA TYR A 65 -2.57 -9.76 0.87
C TYR A 65 -1.72 -10.67 1.78
N PRO A 66 -0.85 -11.52 1.20
CA PRO A 66 -0.03 -12.47 1.96
C PRO A 66 0.97 -11.80 2.92
N GLY A 67 1.24 -10.50 2.76
CA GLY A 67 2.05 -9.71 3.70
C GLY A 67 1.39 -9.41 5.05
N LEU A 68 0.11 -9.77 5.24
CA LEU A 68 -0.60 -9.63 6.50
C LEU A 68 -0.31 -10.80 7.47
N ARG A 69 -0.17 -10.45 8.75
CA ARG A 69 0.05 -11.39 9.86
C ARG A 69 -1.24 -11.53 10.68
N GLU A 70 -1.49 -12.72 11.20
CA GLU A 70 -2.64 -12.96 12.07
C GLU A 70 -2.29 -12.60 13.52
N THR A 71 -3.22 -11.97 14.23
CA THR A 71 -3.16 -11.91 15.69
C THR A 71 -3.46 -13.27 16.32
N PRO A 72 -3.08 -13.48 17.59
CA PRO A 72 -3.38 -14.73 18.29
C PRO A 72 -4.88 -15.07 18.36
N SER A 73 -5.75 -14.06 18.44
CA SER A 73 -7.20 -14.27 18.42
C SER A 73 -7.91 -13.58 17.25
N ALA A 74 -9.18 -13.94 17.06
CA ALA A 74 -10.08 -13.34 16.09
C ALA A 74 -10.70 -12.01 16.58
N ASP A 75 -10.35 -11.54 17.78
CA ASP A 75 -10.83 -10.27 18.32
C ASP A 75 -10.33 -9.09 17.46
N PRO A 76 -11.23 -8.29 16.85
CA PRO A 76 -10.85 -7.11 16.09
C PRO A 76 -10.08 -6.06 16.89
N GLU A 77 -10.17 -6.09 18.23
CA GLU A 77 -9.40 -5.17 19.05
C GLU A 77 -7.90 -5.50 19.08
N GLU A 78 -7.54 -6.79 19.11
CA GLU A 78 -6.13 -7.22 19.14
C GLU A 78 -5.38 -6.74 17.90
N ARG A 79 -5.98 -6.93 16.71
CA ARG A 79 -5.36 -6.48 15.45
C ARG A 79 -5.24 -4.97 15.40
N THR A 80 -6.17 -4.24 15.99
CA THR A 80 -6.14 -2.77 16.09
C THR A 80 -4.96 -2.33 16.98
N ARG A 81 -4.83 -2.90 18.18
CA ARG A 81 -3.71 -2.60 19.10
C ARG A 81 -2.36 -2.97 18.49
N ALA A 82 -2.26 -4.12 17.82
CA ALA A 82 -1.02 -4.59 17.20
C ALA A 82 -0.56 -3.68 16.06
N ASN A 83 -1.47 -3.20 15.21
CA ASN A 83 -1.14 -2.25 14.12
C ASN A 83 -0.67 -0.89 14.64
N VAL A 84 -1.27 -0.39 15.72
CA VAL A 84 -0.82 0.87 16.36
C VAL A 84 0.54 0.67 17.06
N ARG A 85 0.74 -0.45 17.75
CA ARG A 85 1.98 -0.77 18.47
C ARG A 85 3.18 -0.88 17.52
N ASP A 86 3.00 -1.61 16.42
CA ASP A 86 4.09 -1.91 15.48
C ASP A 86 4.25 -0.84 14.39
N GLY A 87 3.30 0.10 14.30
CA GLY A 87 3.40 1.30 13.48
C GLY A 87 4.17 2.42 14.19
N ASP A 88 4.91 3.20 13.43
CA ASP A 88 5.61 4.40 13.91
C ASP A 88 4.67 5.59 14.11
N ALA A 89 3.64 5.66 13.28
CA ALA A 89 2.60 6.68 13.33
C ALA A 89 1.28 6.10 12.79
N THR A 90 0.16 6.67 13.20
CA THR A 90 -1.18 6.26 12.71
C THR A 90 -1.90 7.42 12.04
N LEU A 91 -2.32 7.23 10.78
CA LEU A 91 -3.23 8.11 10.06
C LEU A 91 -4.65 7.53 10.14
N VAL A 92 -5.54 8.26 10.78
CA VAL A 92 -6.95 7.88 10.93
C VAL A 92 -7.81 8.70 9.98
N LEU A 93 -8.53 8.04 9.07
CA LEU A 93 -9.40 8.66 8.08
C LEU A 93 -10.87 8.42 8.45
N VAL A 94 -11.63 9.50 8.59
CA VAL A 94 -13.04 9.46 9.02
C VAL A 94 -13.91 10.39 8.18
N PRO A 95 -15.23 10.18 8.11
CA PRO A 95 -16.14 11.10 7.42
C PRO A 95 -16.20 12.49 8.09
N ASP A 96 -16.45 13.53 7.27
CA ASP A 96 -16.76 14.88 7.73
C ASP A 96 -18.25 15.02 8.12
N GLY A 97 -18.62 14.56 9.32
CA GLY A 97 -19.91 14.79 10.02
C GLY A 97 -21.18 14.16 9.41
N GLY A 98 -22.04 13.44 10.13
CA GLY A 98 -21.96 13.05 11.54
C GLY A 98 -23.12 12.16 12.03
N ALA A 99 -22.88 11.48 13.16
CA ALA A 99 -23.65 11.68 14.38
C ALA A 99 -22.66 12.33 15.37
N SER A 100 -23.09 13.37 16.10
CA SER A 100 -22.40 14.13 17.16
C SER A 100 -20.87 14.33 17.11
N ALA A 101 -20.43 15.58 17.33
CA ALA A 101 -19.02 15.98 17.50
C ALA A 101 -18.26 15.31 18.68
N GLY A 102 -18.86 14.31 19.34
CA GLY A 102 -18.22 13.37 20.27
C GLY A 102 -17.97 11.96 19.70
N ASP A 103 -18.59 11.59 18.57
CA ASP A 103 -18.46 10.28 17.92
C ASP A 103 -17.33 10.32 16.88
N VAL A 104 -16.08 10.30 17.35
CA VAL A 104 -14.93 10.12 16.44
C VAL A 104 -14.86 8.66 16.00
N GLY A 105 -15.76 8.29 15.08
CA GLY A 105 -15.74 7.03 14.34
C GLY A 105 -16.33 5.82 15.07
N SER A 106 -16.39 4.71 14.34
CA SER A 106 -16.83 3.40 14.85
C SER A 106 -16.00 2.93 16.05
N PRO A 107 -16.46 1.93 16.82
CA PRO A 107 -15.72 1.43 17.99
C PRO A 107 -14.24 1.13 17.69
N GLY A 108 -13.92 0.58 16.52
CA GLY A 108 -12.54 0.34 16.10
C GLY A 108 -11.70 1.61 15.88
N THR A 109 -12.34 2.69 15.39
CA THR A 109 -11.68 4.00 15.23
C THR A 109 -11.37 4.62 16.60
N GLN A 110 -12.34 4.60 17.53
CA GLN A 110 -12.15 5.12 18.88
C GLN A 110 -11.06 4.35 19.64
N LEU A 111 -11.05 3.01 19.51
CA LEU A 111 -10.02 2.16 20.07
C LEU A 111 -8.63 2.51 19.52
N THR A 112 -8.52 2.75 18.21
CA THR A 112 -7.27 3.17 17.56
C THR A 112 -6.73 4.45 18.20
N LEU A 113 -7.60 5.47 18.35
CA LEU A 113 -7.24 6.75 18.95
C LEU A 113 -6.84 6.62 20.42
N HIS A 114 -7.63 5.89 21.20
CA HIS A 114 -7.36 5.64 22.61
C HIS A 114 -6.00 4.96 22.80
N PHE A 115 -5.74 3.90 22.04
CA PHE A 115 -4.50 3.13 22.19
C PHE A 115 -3.27 3.89 21.66
N ALA A 116 -3.40 4.67 20.57
CA ALA A 116 -2.32 5.52 20.09
C ALA A 116 -1.94 6.58 21.14
N ALA A 117 -2.94 7.21 21.78
CA ALA A 117 -2.71 8.15 22.86
C ALA A 117 -2.05 7.47 24.08
N ALA A 118 -2.56 6.31 24.49
CA ALA A 118 -2.04 5.56 25.64
C ALA A 118 -0.58 5.09 25.45
N THR A 119 -0.15 4.88 24.20
CA THR A 119 1.21 4.41 23.87
C THR A 119 2.14 5.51 23.38
N GLY A 120 1.69 6.77 23.36
CA GLY A 120 2.47 7.91 22.88
C GLY A 120 2.78 7.88 21.37
N ARG A 121 2.00 7.12 20.59
CA ARG A 121 2.20 7.00 19.15
C ARG A 121 1.62 8.23 18.43
N PRO A 122 2.40 8.91 17.57
CA PRO A 122 1.89 10.03 16.77
C PRO A 122 0.65 9.62 15.98
N VAL A 123 -0.42 10.40 16.10
CA VAL A 123 -1.67 10.16 15.40
C VAL A 123 -2.14 11.44 14.70
N LEU A 124 -2.57 11.30 13.44
CA LEU A 124 -3.24 12.36 12.71
C LEU A 124 -4.64 11.88 12.31
N VAL A 125 -5.66 12.64 12.69
CA VAL A 125 -7.04 12.41 12.26
C VAL A 125 -7.38 13.36 11.11
N CYS A 126 -7.77 12.80 9.98
CA CYS A 126 -8.25 13.53 8.81
C CYS A 126 -9.73 13.23 8.59
N ARG A 127 -10.55 14.29 8.59
CA ARG A 127 -11.93 14.24 8.14
C ARG A 127 -11.96 14.41 6.63
N LEU A 128 -12.61 13.48 5.94
CA LEU A 128 -12.78 13.51 4.49
C LEU A 128 -14.26 13.68 4.17
N ASP A 129 -14.53 14.66 3.32
CA ASP A 129 -15.85 14.95 2.80
C ASP A 129 -16.07 14.23 1.46
N GLY A 130 -17.30 13.76 1.23
CA GLY A 130 -17.70 13.18 -0.06
C GLY A 130 -17.92 14.23 -1.16
N ARG A 131 -17.64 15.51 -0.92
CA ARG A 131 -17.93 16.63 -1.84
C ARG A 131 -16.74 17.05 -2.71
N ALA A 132 -15.80 16.14 -2.95
CA ALA A 132 -14.72 16.35 -3.92
C ALA A 132 -15.15 15.99 -5.36
N GLY A 133 -15.61 17.03 -6.07
CA GLY A 133 -15.48 17.21 -7.53
C GLY A 133 -16.02 16.12 -8.45
N VAL A 134 -17.16 16.39 -9.10
CA VAL A 134 -17.45 15.81 -10.42
C VAL A 134 -16.67 16.65 -11.43
N SER A 135 -15.50 16.18 -11.87
CA SER A 135 -14.88 16.71 -13.09
C SER A 135 -15.19 15.76 -14.24
N ALA A 136 -16.05 16.23 -15.14
CA ALA A 136 -16.37 15.53 -16.37
C ALA A 136 -15.14 15.47 -17.28
N GLY A 137 -14.75 14.25 -17.70
CA GLY A 137 -13.99 14.03 -18.93
C GLY A 137 -12.56 13.51 -18.77
N ALA A 138 -12.40 12.19 -18.92
CA ALA A 138 -11.28 11.59 -19.65
C ALA A 138 -11.69 10.18 -20.08
N ARG A 139 -11.62 9.91 -21.40
CA ARG A 139 -12.00 8.63 -22.01
C ARG A 139 -11.07 7.50 -21.53
N ALA A 140 -11.66 6.34 -21.26
CA ALA A 140 -10.96 5.11 -20.92
C ALA A 140 -10.04 4.67 -22.06
N GLY A 141 -8.74 4.58 -21.75
CA GLY A 141 -7.74 3.84 -22.54
C GLY A 141 -7.66 2.40 -22.04
N ALA A 142 -7.54 1.46 -22.97
CA ALA A 142 -7.75 0.04 -22.79
C ALA A 142 -6.69 -0.70 -21.93
N GLY A 143 -7.17 -1.67 -21.15
CA GLY A 143 -6.62 -3.04 -21.11
C GLY A 143 -5.43 -3.33 -20.19
N VAL A 144 -5.71 -3.63 -18.92
CA VAL A 144 -4.91 -4.57 -18.11
C VAL A 144 -5.91 -5.50 -17.40
N ALA A 145 -5.69 -6.82 -17.52
CA ALA A 145 -6.58 -7.83 -16.95
C ALA A 145 -6.68 -7.67 -15.42
N ALA A 146 -7.88 -7.33 -14.95
CA ALA A 146 -8.20 -7.18 -13.54
C ALA A 146 -8.16 -8.53 -12.80
N ARG A 147 -7.63 -8.54 -11.58
CA ARG A 147 -7.75 -9.69 -10.67
C ARG A 147 -9.21 -9.79 -10.18
N PRO A 148 -9.80 -10.98 -10.07
CA PRO A 148 -11.12 -11.14 -9.47
C PRO A 148 -11.09 -10.68 -8.01
N GLY A 149 -11.93 -9.70 -7.65
CA GLY A 149 -12.02 -9.13 -6.30
C GLY A 149 -11.43 -7.72 -6.14
N ALA A 150 -10.86 -7.12 -7.19
CA ALA A 150 -10.51 -5.71 -7.19
C ALA A 150 -11.79 -4.87 -7.19
N HIS A 151 -11.99 -4.06 -6.14
CA HIS A 151 -13.05 -3.06 -6.13
C HIS A 151 -12.67 -1.98 -7.16
N GLU A 152 -13.25 -2.09 -8.36
CA GLU A 152 -13.18 -1.03 -9.37
C GLU A 152 -13.73 0.26 -8.74
N PRO A 153 -12.99 1.38 -8.80
CA PRO A 153 -13.50 2.65 -8.30
C PRO A 153 -14.72 3.04 -9.13
N GLY A 154 -15.90 3.03 -8.51
CA GLY A 154 -17.09 3.63 -9.10
C GLY A 154 -16.76 5.05 -9.55
N ALA A 155 -16.99 5.33 -10.84
CA ALA A 155 -16.72 6.62 -11.45
C ALA A 155 -17.48 7.72 -10.69
N GLY A 156 -16.78 8.60 -9.96
CA GLY A 156 -17.44 9.76 -9.35
C GLY A 156 -16.79 10.53 -8.21
N VAL A 157 -15.62 10.15 -7.67
CA VAL A 157 -14.97 10.92 -6.58
C VAL A 157 -13.59 11.38 -7.02
N THR A 158 -13.45 12.63 -7.46
CA THR A 158 -12.15 13.15 -7.95
C THR A 158 -11.54 14.15 -6.98
N GLY A 159 -10.45 13.70 -6.34
CA GLY A 159 -9.39 14.53 -5.74
C GLY A 159 -9.57 14.88 -4.27
N ALA A 160 -8.72 14.33 -3.40
CA ALA A 160 -8.64 14.81 -2.02
C ALA A 160 -8.28 16.31 -1.97
N SER A 161 -8.89 17.06 -1.05
CA SER A 161 -8.61 18.49 -0.86
C SER A 161 -7.10 18.75 -0.77
N PRO A 162 -6.53 19.68 -1.58
CA PRO A 162 -5.10 19.99 -1.56
C PRO A 162 -4.58 20.37 -0.16
N HIS A 163 -5.44 20.99 0.65
CA HIS A 163 -5.12 21.34 2.03
C HIS A 163 -4.95 20.09 2.92
N VAL A 164 -5.82 19.08 2.76
CA VAL A 164 -5.69 17.81 3.49
C VAL A 164 -4.43 17.06 3.06
N VAL A 165 -4.15 17.03 1.75
CA VAL A 165 -2.91 16.43 1.21
C VAL A 165 -1.67 17.11 1.78
N ALA A 166 -1.63 18.45 1.78
CA ALA A 166 -0.51 19.22 2.35
C ALA A 166 -0.33 18.93 3.84
N ARG A 167 -1.43 18.96 4.62
CA ARG A 167 -1.42 18.67 6.05
C ARG A 167 -0.87 17.28 6.37
N VAL A 168 -1.28 16.25 5.62
CA VAL A 168 -0.75 14.89 5.82
C VAL A 168 0.74 14.82 5.50
N ARG A 169 1.18 15.44 4.39
CA ARG A 169 2.60 15.48 4.01
C ARG A 169 3.47 16.23 5.02
N ASP A 170 2.99 17.34 5.54
CA ASP A 170 3.69 18.12 6.56
C ASP A 170 3.83 17.32 7.85
N TRP A 171 2.76 16.66 8.28
CA TRP A 171 2.80 15.77 9.44
C TRP A 171 3.74 14.57 9.23
N LEU A 172 3.72 13.95 8.04
CA LEU A 172 4.64 12.86 7.71
C LEU A 172 6.11 13.29 7.79
N ARG A 173 6.44 14.50 7.32
CA ARG A 173 7.79 15.07 7.47
C ARG A 173 8.19 15.22 8.93
N THR A 174 7.26 15.65 9.79
CA THR A 174 7.50 15.76 11.24
C THR A 174 7.77 14.40 11.88
N VAL A 175 6.97 13.36 11.58
CA VAL A 175 7.16 12.03 12.20
C VAL A 175 8.35 11.26 11.61
N ALA A 176 8.72 11.53 10.36
CA ALA A 176 9.90 10.96 9.71
C ALA A 176 11.20 11.71 10.04
N ALA A 177 11.13 12.85 10.73
CA ALA A 177 12.32 13.61 11.11
C ALA A 177 13.29 12.74 11.92
N GLY A 178 14.54 12.65 11.46
CA GLY A 178 15.56 11.79 12.06
C GLY A 178 15.45 10.30 11.70
N ARG A 179 14.58 9.92 10.74
CA ARG A 179 14.38 8.53 10.30
C ARG A 179 14.68 8.41 8.80
N PRO A 180 15.94 8.16 8.40
CA PRO A 180 16.33 8.14 6.99
C PRO A 180 15.67 7.00 6.18
N ALA A 181 15.22 5.94 6.86
CA ALA A 181 14.48 4.85 6.23
C ALA A 181 12.99 5.15 5.99
N GLY A 182 12.47 6.26 6.53
CA GLY A 182 11.04 6.57 6.60
C GLY A 182 10.33 5.94 7.79
N VAL A 183 9.00 6.10 7.84
CA VAL A 183 8.16 5.54 8.90
C VAL A 183 7.32 4.35 8.44
N VAL A 184 7.04 3.42 9.35
CA VAL A 184 5.95 2.45 9.21
C VAL A 184 4.63 3.17 9.52
N LEU A 185 3.88 3.52 8.49
CA LEU A 185 2.62 4.25 8.64
C LEU A 185 1.45 3.28 8.74
N ASN A 186 0.79 3.25 9.90
CA ASN A 186 -0.50 2.59 10.06
C ASN A 186 -1.62 3.49 9.48
N VAL A 187 -2.49 2.93 8.66
CA VAL A 187 -3.68 3.62 8.16
C VAL A 187 -4.92 2.88 8.60
N ALA A 188 -5.84 3.60 9.24
CA ALA A 188 -7.04 3.05 9.86
C ALA A 188 -8.27 3.93 9.59
N GLY A 189 -9.43 3.31 9.59
CA GLY A 189 -10.72 3.99 9.53
C GLY A 189 -11.89 3.00 9.46
N PRO A 190 -13.13 3.51 9.28
CA PRO A 190 -14.32 2.68 9.22
C PRO A 190 -14.30 1.67 8.08
N ARG A 191 -15.00 0.54 8.30
CA ARG A 191 -15.22 -0.49 7.27
C ARG A 191 -16.25 -0.04 6.24
N ALA A 192 -16.33 -0.72 5.10
CA ALA A 192 -17.22 -0.30 4.01
C ALA A 192 -18.71 -0.25 4.41
N SER A 193 -19.16 -1.17 5.28
CA SER A 193 -20.54 -1.13 5.80
C SER A 193 -20.83 0.07 6.70
N GLU A 194 -19.81 0.67 7.33
CA GLU A 194 -19.93 1.85 8.19
C GLU A 194 -19.76 3.15 7.39
N TRP A 195 -18.92 3.12 6.35
CA TRP A 195 -18.68 4.26 5.49
C TRP A 195 -18.45 3.81 4.03
N PRO A 196 -19.53 3.70 3.23
CA PRO A 196 -19.45 3.21 1.86
C PRO A 196 -18.49 4.00 0.95
N ALA A 197 -18.38 5.32 1.16
CA ALA A 197 -17.45 6.18 0.40
C ALA A 197 -16.00 6.12 0.92
N GLY A 198 -15.76 5.48 2.07
CA GLY A 198 -14.48 5.53 2.77
C GLY A 198 -13.31 4.98 1.97
N TYR A 199 -13.52 3.88 1.24
CA TYR A 199 -12.49 3.30 0.37
C TYR A 199 -12.02 4.31 -0.69
N ALA A 200 -12.96 4.88 -1.47
CA ALA A 200 -12.62 5.78 -2.57
C ALA A 200 -11.91 7.06 -2.09
N LEU A 201 -12.39 7.64 -0.99
CA LEU A 201 -11.81 8.84 -0.39
C LEU A 201 -10.40 8.58 0.18
N ALA A 202 -10.24 7.47 0.92
CA ALA A 202 -8.94 7.09 1.46
C ALA A 202 -7.93 6.79 0.34
N HIS A 203 -8.32 6.00 -0.66
CA HIS A 203 -7.47 5.65 -1.79
C HIS A 203 -7.02 6.91 -2.57
N GLY A 204 -7.95 7.84 -2.85
CA GLY A 204 -7.65 9.10 -3.52
C GLY A 204 -6.69 9.99 -2.72
N LEU A 205 -6.89 10.13 -1.41
CA LEU A 205 -5.98 10.87 -0.53
C LEU A 205 -4.59 10.24 -0.50
N LEU A 206 -4.50 8.93 -0.28
CA LEU A 206 -3.22 8.24 -0.15
C LEU A 206 -2.40 8.29 -1.45
N LEU A 207 -3.04 8.16 -2.61
CA LEU A 207 -2.36 8.38 -3.89
C LEU A 207 -1.88 9.83 -4.05
N ALA A 208 -2.69 10.82 -3.65
CA ALA A 208 -2.28 12.21 -3.74
C ALA A 208 -1.13 12.56 -2.78
N VAL A 209 -1.06 11.89 -1.62
CA VAL A 209 -0.01 12.09 -0.60
C VAL A 209 1.28 11.36 -0.99
N LEU A 210 1.19 10.08 -1.35
CA LEU A 210 2.30 9.14 -1.51
C LEU A 210 2.72 8.91 -2.96
N GLY A 211 1.85 9.23 -3.92
CA GLY A 211 2.15 9.10 -5.33
C GLY A 211 3.23 10.08 -5.81
N PRO A 212 3.81 9.84 -7.00
CA PRO A 212 4.78 10.73 -7.61
C PRO A 212 4.24 12.16 -7.67
N ARG A 213 5.08 13.14 -7.34
CA ARG A 213 4.71 14.55 -7.49
C ARG A 213 4.58 14.85 -8.99
N THR A 214 3.36 14.91 -9.50
CA THR A 214 3.12 15.46 -10.84
C THR A 214 3.36 16.96 -10.80
N GLY A 215 4.56 17.40 -11.20
CA GLY A 215 4.88 18.81 -11.45
C GLY A 215 6.37 19.15 -11.36
N ALA A 216 6.92 19.60 -12.49
CA ALA A 216 8.25 20.20 -12.70
C ALA A 216 9.46 19.23 -12.69
N GLY A 217 9.73 18.58 -13.83
CA GLY A 217 10.96 17.82 -14.03
C GLY A 217 11.12 17.02 -15.34
N ALA A 218 10.24 17.18 -16.33
CA ALA A 218 10.35 16.49 -17.63
C ALA A 218 10.73 17.44 -18.77
N GLU A 219 11.72 18.32 -18.53
CA GLU A 219 12.48 18.97 -19.61
C GLU A 219 13.94 19.09 -19.16
N ARG A 220 14.71 18.03 -19.41
CA ARG A 220 16.15 18.06 -19.74
C ARG A 220 16.58 16.63 -20.00
N GLY A 221 16.83 16.35 -21.27
CA GLY A 221 17.18 15.02 -21.76
C GLY A 221 16.80 14.76 -23.22
N ALA A 222 16.45 15.80 -23.99
CA ALA A 222 16.52 15.76 -25.45
C ALA A 222 17.55 16.80 -25.87
N ASP A 223 18.81 16.39 -25.95
CA ASP A 223 19.79 17.00 -26.83
C ASP A 223 20.59 15.89 -27.50
N ALA A 224 20.98 16.21 -28.72
CA ALA A 224 21.22 15.37 -29.86
C ALA A 224 22.45 14.46 -29.75
N GLY A 225 22.30 13.31 -30.40
CA GLY A 225 23.37 12.43 -30.83
C GLY A 225 22.99 11.78 -32.15
N THR A 226 22.70 12.59 -33.16
CA THR A 226 22.61 12.13 -34.55
C THR A 226 23.98 11.61 -34.97
N GLY A 227 24.09 10.29 -35.18
CA GLY A 227 25.27 9.64 -35.73
C GLY A 227 24.83 8.50 -36.63
N ALA A 228 24.50 8.83 -37.88
CA ALA A 228 24.39 7.86 -38.96
C ALA A 228 25.79 7.29 -39.27
N GLY A 229 25.88 5.97 -39.40
CA GLY A 229 27.10 5.28 -39.81
C GLY A 229 26.77 3.83 -40.10
N ALA A 230 26.38 3.57 -41.35
CA ALA A 230 26.31 2.23 -41.90
C ALA A 230 27.73 1.68 -42.11
N ASP A 231 27.96 0.42 -41.74
CA ASP A 231 28.72 -0.48 -42.59
C ASP A 231 28.29 -1.93 -42.32
N ALA A 232 28.20 -2.67 -43.41
CA ALA A 232 27.88 -4.06 -43.48
C ALA A 232 29.13 -4.93 -43.28
N SER A 233 28.84 -6.20 -43.02
CA SER A 233 29.50 -7.36 -43.60
C SER A 233 30.16 -8.34 -42.63
N THR A 234 29.78 -9.59 -42.87
CA THR A 234 30.62 -10.79 -42.86
C THR A 234 30.75 -11.55 -41.53
N GLY A 235 30.33 -12.83 -41.59
CA GLY A 235 31.09 -13.88 -40.90
C GLY A 235 30.26 -14.94 -40.17
N ALA A 236 29.92 -15.98 -40.92
CA ALA A 236 29.79 -17.40 -40.55
C ALA A 236 30.04 -17.84 -39.09
N GLY A 237 29.24 -18.80 -38.62
CA GLY A 237 29.57 -19.57 -37.42
C GLY A 237 28.53 -20.63 -37.04
N THR A 238 28.55 -21.76 -37.74
CA THR A 238 27.87 -23.02 -37.39
C THR A 238 28.48 -23.69 -36.15
N GLY A 239 27.65 -24.23 -35.26
CA GLY A 239 28.00 -25.21 -34.22
C GLY A 239 26.85 -25.32 -33.22
N ALA A 240 25.90 -26.25 -33.33
CA ALA A 240 26.01 -27.69 -33.02
C ALA A 240 26.51 -27.95 -31.60
N GLU A 241 25.58 -27.92 -30.62
CA GLU A 241 25.83 -28.44 -29.28
C GLU A 241 25.54 -29.95 -29.21
N PRO A 242 26.38 -30.76 -28.54
CA PRO A 242 26.14 -32.18 -28.31
C PRO A 242 25.38 -32.44 -27.01
N GLY A 243 24.56 -33.49 -27.02
CA GLY A 243 23.89 -34.01 -25.84
C GLY A 243 24.75 -34.91 -24.94
N ALA A 244 24.31 -35.03 -23.70
CA ALA A 244 24.50 -36.13 -22.74
C ALA A 244 23.38 -35.96 -21.70
N ASP A 245 22.33 -36.78 -21.68
CA ASP A 245 22.19 -38.16 -21.17
C ASP A 245 22.29 -38.33 -19.64
N ALA A 246 21.34 -39.15 -19.16
CA ALA A 246 21.25 -39.94 -17.94
C ALA A 246 20.81 -39.27 -16.63
N GLY A 247 19.67 -39.76 -16.11
CA GLY A 247 19.25 -39.52 -14.72
C GLY A 247 17.85 -40.00 -14.34
N ILE A 248 17.45 -41.22 -14.74
CA ILE A 248 16.28 -41.93 -14.21
C ILE A 248 16.52 -42.37 -12.76
N GLY A 249 15.50 -42.22 -11.90
CA GLY A 249 15.52 -42.71 -10.53
C GLY A 249 14.16 -42.57 -9.84
N ALA A 250 13.27 -43.51 -10.10
CA ALA A 250 12.04 -43.73 -9.35
C ALA A 250 12.36 -44.27 -7.94
N GLY A 251 11.56 -43.87 -6.95
CA GLY A 251 11.61 -44.40 -5.59
C GLY A 251 10.32 -44.05 -4.87
N ALA A 252 9.30 -44.87 -5.08
CA ALA A 252 8.13 -44.94 -4.23
C ALA A 252 8.49 -45.81 -3.02
N ASP A 253 8.14 -45.37 -1.81
CA ASP A 253 7.96 -46.25 -0.67
C ASP A 253 6.75 -45.77 0.14
N ALA A 254 5.79 -46.68 0.24
CA ALA A 254 4.65 -46.63 1.12
C ALA A 254 4.84 -47.74 2.17
N ASP A 255 4.74 -47.37 3.44
CA ASP A 255 4.38 -48.19 4.60
C ASP A 255 4.41 -47.23 5.81
N GLY A 256 3.53 -47.19 6.80
CA GLY A 256 2.63 -48.19 7.37
C GLY A 256 2.73 -48.07 8.92
N MET A 257 1.62 -48.32 9.63
CA MET A 257 1.46 -48.47 11.11
C MET A 257 1.10 -47.19 11.93
N MET A 258 -0.11 -47.06 12.49
CA MET A 258 -0.62 -47.63 13.78
C MET A 258 0.18 -47.13 15.00
N GLY A 259 -0.29 -46.13 15.76
CA GLY A 259 -1.27 -46.21 16.87
C GLY A 259 -0.58 -45.72 18.17
N PRO A 260 -1.20 -45.71 19.37
CA PRO A 260 -2.62 -45.71 19.76
C PRO A 260 -3.24 -44.31 19.95
#